data_AF-A0A2A4JN10-F1
#
_entry.id   AF-A0A2A4JN10-F1
#
_cell.length_a   1.000
_cell.length_b   1.000
_cell.length_c   1.000
_cell.angle_alpha   90.00
_cell.angle_beta   90.00
_cell.angle_gamma   90.00
#
_symmetry.space_group_name_H-M   'P 1'
#
loop_
_entity.id
_entity.type
_entity.pdbx_description
1 polymer ?
#
loop_
_entity_poly.entity_id
_entity_poly.type
_entity_poly.pdbx_seq_one_letter_code
_entity_poly.pdbx_strand_id
1 'polypeptide(L)'
;MLRFPYAAIAELAFGPSAKTLVTFLIDAAVFGSGVPNFIIASQTLQIFWWKISGGEIGITYCVWMIILALLLCPVMWLGSPKDMKPLAIASVLIVTTVAVTIWTCILRDYTSPTPVDNMVALEPQLEDFLIAYGILAFQFDIHPMLLTLQVDMKDSKKINAAVLGGFGVTGCMFAITTILAAVRYGTALDNNILQSIPSSIPLYLVSLLVTLQLCLSSAVSHSALFQHFEDILKIPRDFCFQRCLLRSSVVGLAVVLAESVPRFDLVMGLVGSTLTGPLMFICPPVFFLKLCYMKSKTPSTYFKLAEKRNGTQNGGLKNGDLSKSPLILDALQPRYKTFTDYAVEVREDDDYSIRWYDVIFALIVMTLGIVATIVATYSSWSNSIAYATFSPPCLMNATAAARSFLEIPMAI
;
A
#
# COMPACT_ATOMS: atom_id res chain seq x y z
N MET A 1 6.37 22.57 -0.99
CA MET A 1 6.35 21.23 -1.62
C MET A 1 5.09 20.55 -1.14
N LEU A 2 4.21 20.15 -2.05
CA LEU A 2 2.92 19.59 -1.68
C LEU A 2 3.08 18.14 -1.27
N ARG A 3 3.04 17.84 0.03
CA ARG A 3 3.28 16.48 0.56
C ARG A 3 2.17 15.48 0.19
N PHE A 4 0.97 15.93 -0.20
CA PHE A 4 -0.19 15.05 -0.45
C PHE A 4 -1.01 15.51 -1.67
N PRO A 5 -0.57 15.20 -2.90
CA PRO A 5 -1.27 15.62 -4.11
C PRO A 5 -2.66 14.98 -4.26
N TYR A 6 -2.84 13.73 -3.82
CA TYR A 6 -4.14 13.05 -3.88
C TYR A 6 -5.19 13.73 -2.97
N ALA A 7 -4.82 14.06 -1.73
CA ALA A 7 -5.70 14.78 -0.80
C ALA A 7 -6.03 16.20 -1.28
N ALA A 8 -5.10 16.85 -2.00
CA ALA A 8 -5.33 18.16 -2.59
C ALA A 8 -6.39 18.13 -3.71
N ILE A 9 -6.39 17.08 -4.54
CA ILE A 9 -7.43 16.88 -5.56
C ILE A 9 -8.80 16.69 -4.88
N ALA A 10 -8.85 15.94 -3.78
CA ALA A 10 -10.08 15.78 -3.00
C ALA A 10 -10.57 17.12 -2.42
N GLU A 11 -9.67 17.96 -1.90
CA GLU A 11 -10.00 19.31 -1.44
C GLU A 11 -10.57 20.18 -2.57
N LEU A 12 -9.98 20.10 -3.76
CA LEU A 12 -10.41 20.88 -4.91
C LEU A 12 -11.80 20.44 -5.42
N ALA A 13 -12.08 19.14 -5.44
CA ALA A 13 -13.31 18.60 -6.00
C ALA A 13 -14.52 18.74 -5.05
N PHE A 14 -14.33 18.47 -3.75
CA PHE A 14 -15.42 18.37 -2.76
C PHE A 14 -15.21 19.20 -1.49
N GLY A 15 -14.10 19.93 -1.38
CA GLY A 15 -13.81 20.79 -0.24
C GLY A 15 -13.08 20.07 0.92
N PRO A 16 -12.97 20.75 2.08
CA PRO A 16 -12.08 20.31 3.17
C PRO A 16 -12.49 18.98 3.82
N SER A 17 -13.79 18.65 3.88
CA SER A 17 -14.25 17.39 4.46
C SER A 17 -13.78 16.17 3.66
N ALA A 18 -13.78 16.26 2.33
CA ALA A 18 -13.32 15.18 1.47
C ALA A 18 -11.80 14.98 1.57
N LYS A 19 -11.03 16.08 1.70
CA LYS A 19 -9.61 16.01 2.00
C LYS A 19 -9.35 15.20 3.26
N THR A 20 -10.01 15.53 4.36
CA THR A 20 -9.82 14.84 5.64
C THR A 20 -10.14 13.35 5.54
N LEU A 21 -11.25 13.00 4.90
CA LEU A 21 -11.64 11.60 4.69
C LEU A 21 -10.59 10.82 3.88
N VAL A 22 -10.15 11.38 2.76
CA VAL A 22 -9.18 10.74 1.86
C VAL A 22 -7.81 10.61 2.52
N THR A 23 -7.37 11.64 3.23
CA THR A 23 -6.14 11.59 4.01
C THR A 23 -6.20 10.49 5.07
N PHE A 24 -7.32 10.40 5.81
CA PHE A 24 -7.53 9.32 6.78
C PHE A 24 -7.47 7.93 6.12
N LEU A 25 -8.13 7.74 4.97
CA LEU A 25 -8.09 6.46 4.25
C LEU A 25 -6.68 6.09 3.80
N ILE A 26 -5.91 7.06 3.30
CA ILE A 26 -4.51 6.86 2.88
C ILE A 26 -3.64 6.48 4.09
N ASP A 27 -3.74 7.23 5.20
CA ASP A 27 -2.96 6.95 6.40
C ASP A 27 -3.33 5.60 7.00
N ALA A 28 -4.63 5.26 7.05
CA ALA A 28 -5.09 3.96 7.50
C ALA A 28 -4.57 2.84 6.60
N ALA A 29 -4.55 3.01 5.26
CA ALA A 29 -4.05 2.02 4.33
C ALA A 29 -2.53 1.81 4.48
N VAL A 30 -1.77 2.90 4.59
CA VAL A 30 -0.32 2.87 4.83
C VAL A 30 -0.01 2.20 6.18
N PHE A 31 -0.78 2.48 7.22
CA PHE A 31 -0.67 1.78 8.50
C PHE A 31 -0.99 0.29 8.36
N GLY A 32 -2.13 -0.03 7.76
CA GLY A 32 -2.60 -1.40 7.56
C GLY A 32 -1.65 -2.26 6.72
N SER A 33 -0.98 -1.67 5.73
CA SER A 33 0.02 -2.36 4.91
C SER A 33 1.28 -2.78 5.67
N GLY A 34 1.60 -2.11 6.78
CA GLY A 34 2.73 -2.48 7.62
C GLY A 34 2.49 -3.76 8.43
N VAL A 35 1.24 -4.03 8.82
CA VAL A 35 0.87 -5.15 9.69
C VAL A 35 1.23 -6.51 9.03
N PRO A 36 0.81 -6.82 7.78
CA PRO A 36 1.24 -8.02 7.07
C PRO A 36 2.75 -8.14 6.91
N ASN A 37 3.47 -7.03 6.69
CA ASN A 37 4.92 -7.06 6.53
C ASN A 37 5.61 -7.56 7.80
N PHE A 38 5.17 -7.12 8.98
CA PHE A 38 5.70 -7.64 10.25
C PHE A 38 5.41 -9.14 10.42
N ILE A 39 4.20 -9.58 10.07
CA ILE A 39 3.82 -11.00 10.15
C ILE A 39 4.72 -11.85 9.24
N ILE A 40 4.80 -11.51 7.95
CA ILE A 40 5.59 -12.29 6.97
C ILE A 40 7.09 -12.22 7.30
N ALA A 41 7.61 -11.06 7.71
CA ALA A 41 9.00 -10.92 8.11
C ALA A 41 9.34 -11.81 9.31
N SER A 42 8.47 -11.87 10.32
CA SER A 42 8.68 -12.72 11.49
C SER A 42 8.67 -14.22 11.17
N GLN A 43 7.73 -14.66 10.33
CA GLN A 43 7.64 -16.04 9.87
C GLN A 43 8.87 -16.45 9.06
N THR A 44 9.30 -15.57 8.16
CA THR A 44 10.45 -15.82 7.28
C THR A 44 11.76 -15.84 8.07
N LEU A 45 11.88 -14.97 9.07
CA LEU A 45 13.04 -14.93 9.96
C LEU A 45 13.12 -16.17 10.86
N GLN A 46 11.98 -16.71 11.31
CA GLN A 46 11.94 -17.97 12.05
C GLN A 46 12.55 -19.13 11.24
N ILE A 47 12.21 -19.24 9.94
CA ILE A 47 12.76 -20.27 9.04
C ILE A 47 14.29 -20.17 8.99
N PHE A 48 14.82 -18.94 8.88
CA PHE A 48 16.26 -18.69 8.87
C PHE A 48 16.92 -19.02 10.23
N TRP A 49 16.29 -18.61 11.34
CA TRP A 49 16.82 -18.84 12.68
C TRP A 49 16.92 -20.32 13.04
N TRP A 50 15.93 -21.11 12.66
CA TRP A 50 15.92 -22.56 12.87
C TRP A 50 17.18 -23.23 12.31
N LYS A 51 17.71 -22.70 11.19
CA LYS A 51 18.94 -23.21 10.59
C LYS A 51 20.19 -22.81 11.34
N ILE A 52 20.32 -21.54 11.75
CA ILE A 52 21.50 -21.05 12.48
C ILE A 52 21.65 -21.76 13.82
N SER A 53 20.53 -21.99 14.50
CA SER A 53 20.50 -22.65 15.81
C SER A 53 20.66 -24.16 15.74
N GLY A 54 20.84 -24.74 14.55
CA GLY A 54 20.93 -26.21 14.40
C GLY A 54 19.66 -26.96 14.82
N GLY A 55 18.53 -26.26 14.98
CA GLY A 55 17.28 -26.82 15.52
C GLY A 55 17.21 -26.90 17.04
N GLU A 56 18.20 -26.37 17.78
CA GLU A 56 18.24 -26.47 19.24
C GLU A 56 17.43 -25.37 19.95
N ILE A 57 17.25 -24.20 19.31
CA ILE A 57 16.58 -23.04 19.90
C ILE A 57 15.35 -22.64 19.06
N GLY A 58 14.19 -23.17 19.42
CA GLY A 58 12.91 -22.86 18.78
C GLY A 58 12.29 -21.55 19.28
N ILE A 59 12.59 -20.43 18.63
CA ILE A 59 11.88 -19.16 18.85
C ILE A 59 10.67 -19.09 17.90
N THR A 60 9.47 -18.89 18.42
CA THR A 60 8.24 -18.77 17.62
C THR A 60 8.19 -17.46 16.83
N TYR A 61 7.48 -17.44 15.70
CA TYR A 61 7.32 -16.22 14.89
C TYR A 61 6.68 -15.06 15.68
N CYS A 62 5.80 -15.31 16.65
CA CYS A 62 5.23 -14.24 17.50
C CYS A 62 6.34 -13.48 18.26
N VAL A 63 7.31 -14.22 18.83
CA VAL A 63 8.44 -13.60 19.54
C VAL A 63 9.35 -12.86 18.55
N TRP A 64 9.59 -13.43 17.36
CA TRP A 64 10.33 -12.75 16.30
C TRP A 64 9.66 -11.46 15.83
N MET A 65 8.33 -11.40 15.84
CA MET A 65 7.57 -10.21 15.49
C MET A 65 7.89 -9.05 16.45
N ILE A 66 7.90 -9.32 17.76
CA ILE A 66 8.27 -8.34 18.78
C ILE A 66 9.75 -7.94 18.63
N ILE A 67 10.65 -8.90 18.43
CA ILE A 67 12.08 -8.64 18.24
C ILE A 67 12.31 -7.73 17.02
N LEU A 68 11.67 -8.05 15.88
CA LEU A 68 11.76 -7.25 14.66
C LEU A 68 11.20 -5.85 14.86
N ALA A 69 10.08 -5.71 15.56
CA ALA A 69 9.52 -4.41 15.87
C ALA A 69 10.44 -3.57 16.77
N LEU A 70 11.05 -4.18 17.79
CA LEU A 70 12.03 -3.51 18.66
C LEU A 70 13.29 -3.12 17.90
N LEU A 71 13.75 -3.95 16.95
CA LEU A 71 14.91 -3.67 16.10
C LEU A 71 14.61 -2.55 15.09
N LEU A 72 13.41 -2.55 14.51
CA LEU A 72 12.98 -1.56 13.53
C LEU A 72 12.58 -0.24 14.17
N CYS A 73 12.09 -0.23 15.41
CA CYS A 73 11.70 0.98 16.12
C CYS A 73 12.78 2.08 16.12
N PRO A 74 14.05 1.83 16.50
CA PRO A 74 15.11 2.85 16.43
C PRO A 74 15.47 3.22 14.99
N VAL A 75 15.42 2.27 14.05
CA VAL A 75 15.62 2.54 12.61
C VAL A 75 14.56 3.51 12.10
N MET A 76 13.33 3.35 12.56
CA MET A 76 12.19 4.18 12.21
C MET A 76 12.20 5.53 12.91
N TRP A 77 13.00 5.76 13.96
CA TRP A 77 13.20 7.10 14.53
C TRP A 77 14.06 7.98 13.64
N LEU A 78 14.95 7.37 12.86
CA LEU A 78 15.72 8.10 11.86
C LEU A 78 14.79 8.73 10.83
N GLY A 79 15.17 9.91 10.34
CA GLY A 79 14.42 10.62 9.30
C GLY A 79 14.30 9.77 8.04
N SER A 80 13.30 10.11 7.21
CA SER A 80 13.18 9.53 5.87
C SER A 80 14.50 9.75 5.10
N PRO A 81 15.04 8.72 4.41
CA PRO A 81 16.33 8.84 3.74
C PRO A 81 16.27 9.98 2.72
N LYS A 82 17.33 10.82 2.72
CA LYS A 82 17.41 12.00 1.84
C LYS A 82 17.36 11.63 0.36
N ASP A 83 17.91 10.47 0.00
CA ASP A 83 17.96 9.94 -1.36
C ASP A 83 17.14 8.64 -1.47
N MET A 84 15.95 8.74 -2.06
CA MET A 84 15.05 7.59 -2.28
C MET A 84 15.48 6.67 -3.43
N LYS A 85 16.26 7.19 -4.38
CA LYS A 85 16.69 6.47 -5.59
C LYS A 85 17.53 5.21 -5.29
N PRO A 86 18.63 5.27 -4.51
CA PRO A 86 19.43 4.08 -4.22
C PRO A 86 18.63 3.01 -3.47
N LEU A 87 17.73 3.44 -2.58
CA LEU A 87 16.85 2.53 -1.84
C LEU A 87 15.87 1.81 -2.77
N ALA A 88 15.25 2.53 -3.71
CA ALA A 88 14.37 1.94 -4.71
C ALA A 88 15.12 0.95 -5.63
N ILE A 89 16.34 1.30 -6.07
CA ILE A 89 17.17 0.40 -6.90
C ILE A 89 17.55 -0.86 -6.12
N ALA A 90 18.02 -0.72 -4.88
CA ALA A 90 18.35 -1.85 -4.03
C ALA A 90 17.14 -2.76 -3.80
N SER A 91 15.97 -2.17 -3.55
CA SER A 91 14.71 -2.89 -3.39
C SER A 91 14.35 -3.73 -4.62
N VAL A 92 14.46 -3.15 -5.82
CA VAL A 92 14.17 -3.88 -7.07
C VAL A 92 15.15 -5.03 -7.28
N LEU A 93 16.44 -4.83 -6.98
CA LEU A 93 17.46 -5.87 -7.07
C LEU A 93 17.19 -7.03 -6.08
N ILE A 94 16.79 -6.71 -4.84
CA ILE A 94 16.45 -7.75 -3.85
C ILE A 94 15.21 -8.54 -4.31
N VAL A 95 14.13 -7.86 -4.70
CA VAL A 95 12.88 -8.51 -5.14
C VAL A 95 13.10 -9.40 -6.36
N THR A 96 13.85 -8.92 -7.35
CA THR A 96 14.17 -9.72 -8.55
C THR A 96 15.04 -10.93 -8.22
N THR A 97 16.04 -10.78 -7.33
CA THR A 97 16.88 -11.90 -6.87
C THR A 97 16.06 -12.94 -6.11
N VAL A 98 15.15 -12.48 -5.24
CA VAL A 98 14.21 -13.34 -4.49
C VAL A 98 13.33 -14.12 -5.46
N ALA A 99 12.70 -13.44 -6.43
CA ALA A 99 11.79 -14.08 -7.39
C ALA A 99 12.50 -15.17 -8.21
N VAL A 100 13.67 -14.85 -8.79
CA VAL A 100 14.45 -15.82 -9.57
C VAL A 100 14.88 -16.99 -8.71
N THR A 101 15.34 -16.74 -7.48
CA THR A 101 15.79 -17.82 -6.59
C THR A 101 14.61 -18.72 -6.20
N ILE A 102 13.45 -18.15 -5.87
CA ILE A 102 12.22 -18.92 -5.60
C ILE A 102 11.86 -19.80 -6.81
N TRP A 103 11.85 -19.24 -8.01
CA TRP A 103 11.57 -20.04 -9.22
C TRP A 103 12.56 -21.19 -9.39
N THR A 104 13.85 -20.95 -9.14
CA THR A 104 14.86 -22.02 -9.19
C THR A 104 14.67 -23.06 -8.09
N CYS A 105 14.21 -22.68 -6.89
CA CYS A 105 13.91 -23.62 -5.82
C CYS A 105 12.71 -24.52 -6.18
N ILE A 106 11.64 -23.93 -6.70
CA ILE A 106 10.42 -24.68 -7.10
C ILE A 106 10.76 -25.66 -8.24
N LEU A 107 11.49 -25.19 -9.26
CA LEU A 107 11.88 -26.02 -10.41
C LEU A 107 12.85 -27.15 -10.05
N ARG A 108 13.64 -26.97 -8.99
CA ARG A 108 14.61 -27.97 -8.51
C ARG A 108 14.09 -28.80 -7.33
N ASP A 109 12.84 -28.63 -6.95
CA ASP A 109 12.22 -29.47 -5.93
C ASP A 109 11.92 -30.85 -6.53
N TYR A 110 12.77 -31.82 -6.25
CA TYR A 110 12.55 -33.24 -6.57
C TYR A 110 12.11 -34.05 -5.33
N THR A 111 12.06 -33.40 -4.17
CA THR A 111 11.82 -34.04 -2.87
C THR A 111 10.35 -34.12 -2.52
N SER A 112 9.57 -33.11 -2.90
CA SER A 112 8.13 -33.09 -2.62
C SER A 112 7.39 -34.07 -3.52
N PRO A 113 6.41 -34.85 -3.03
CA PRO A 113 5.60 -35.70 -3.90
C PRO A 113 4.90 -34.85 -4.98
N THR A 114 4.69 -35.42 -6.16
CA THR A 114 3.87 -34.76 -7.20
C THR A 114 2.42 -34.69 -6.71
N PRO A 115 1.72 -33.56 -6.89
CA PRO A 115 0.35 -33.43 -6.41
C PRO A 115 -0.54 -34.52 -7.01
N VAL A 116 -1.33 -35.19 -6.16
CA VAL A 116 -2.29 -36.22 -6.61
C VAL A 116 -3.52 -35.55 -7.24
N ASP A 117 -3.83 -34.31 -6.84
CA ASP A 117 -4.96 -33.53 -7.34
C ASP A 117 -4.51 -32.32 -8.18
N ASN A 118 -5.18 -32.14 -9.31
CA ASN A 118 -5.02 -30.96 -10.16
C ASN A 118 -5.78 -29.77 -9.54
N MET A 119 -5.08 -28.70 -9.18
CA MET A 119 -5.70 -27.43 -8.74
C MET A 119 -6.73 -26.86 -9.73
N VAL A 120 -6.66 -27.24 -11.00
CA VAL A 120 -7.59 -26.84 -12.06
C VAL A 120 -9.00 -27.40 -11.85
N ALA A 121 -9.17 -28.46 -11.04
CA ALA A 121 -10.47 -29.09 -10.78
C ALA A 121 -11.18 -28.54 -9.52
N LEU A 122 -10.56 -27.62 -8.78
CA LEU A 122 -11.16 -27.04 -7.58
C LEU A 122 -12.14 -25.93 -7.97
N GLU A 123 -13.42 -26.09 -7.62
CA GLU A 123 -14.41 -25.01 -7.74
C GLU A 123 -14.25 -24.03 -6.56
N PRO A 124 -13.81 -22.77 -6.80
CA PRO A 124 -13.63 -21.82 -5.72
C PRO A 124 -14.99 -21.39 -5.14
N GLN A 125 -15.05 -21.25 -3.82
CA GLN A 125 -16.24 -20.68 -3.17
C GLN A 125 -16.28 -19.16 -3.39
N LEU A 126 -17.46 -18.55 -3.24
CA LEU A 126 -17.61 -17.10 -3.31
C LEU A 126 -16.74 -16.38 -2.27
N GLU A 127 -16.57 -16.98 -1.09
CA GLU A 127 -15.73 -16.45 -0.02
C GLU A 127 -14.25 -16.36 -0.44
N ASP A 128 -13.71 -17.41 -1.06
CA ASP A 128 -12.33 -17.43 -1.56
C ASP A 128 -12.09 -16.33 -2.59
N PHE A 129 -13.08 -16.12 -3.47
CA PHE A 129 -13.05 -15.06 -4.47
C PHE A 129 -13.02 -13.66 -3.83
N LEU A 130 -13.80 -13.43 -2.77
CA LEU A 130 -13.88 -12.15 -2.08
C LEU A 130 -12.59 -11.84 -1.30
N ILE A 131 -12.00 -12.84 -0.64
CA ILE A 131 -10.71 -12.70 0.04
C ILE A 131 -9.61 -12.41 -1.00
N ALA A 132 -9.59 -13.16 -2.11
CA ALA A 132 -8.64 -12.94 -3.20
C ALA A 132 -8.78 -11.53 -3.80
N TYR A 133 -10.00 -11.05 -4.00
CA TYR A 133 -10.26 -9.66 -4.43
C TYR A 133 -9.65 -8.65 -3.47
N GLY A 134 -9.85 -8.81 -2.15
CA GLY A 134 -9.26 -7.92 -1.15
C GLY A 134 -7.74 -7.92 -1.20
N ILE A 135 -7.12 -9.09 -1.27
CA ILE A 135 -5.65 -9.23 -1.36
C ILE A 135 -5.12 -8.60 -2.65
N LEU A 136 -5.80 -8.80 -3.79
CA LEU A 136 -5.39 -8.19 -5.07
C LEU A 136 -5.56 -6.67 -5.06
N ALA A 137 -6.64 -6.16 -4.48
CA ALA A 137 -6.85 -4.72 -4.30
C ALA A 137 -5.71 -4.11 -3.47
N PHE A 138 -5.37 -4.75 -2.34
CA PHE A 138 -4.21 -4.37 -1.53
C PHE A 138 -2.89 -4.40 -2.33
N GLN A 139 -2.67 -5.48 -3.09
CA GLN A 139 -1.41 -5.72 -3.80
C GLN A 139 -1.14 -4.71 -4.92
N PHE A 140 -2.20 -4.23 -5.59
CA PHE A 140 -2.11 -3.24 -6.67
C PHE A 140 -2.38 -1.79 -6.19
N ASP A 141 -2.28 -1.54 -4.89
CA ASP A 141 -2.45 -0.21 -4.30
C ASP A 141 -1.26 0.72 -4.59
N ILE A 142 -1.27 1.37 -5.76
CA ILE A 142 -0.31 2.45 -6.08
C ILE A 142 -1.00 3.82 -6.15
N HIS A 143 -2.33 3.87 -6.05
CA HIS A 143 -3.13 5.05 -6.41
C HIS A 143 -2.78 6.29 -5.57
N PRO A 144 -2.63 6.20 -4.24
CA PRO A 144 -2.23 7.34 -3.42
C PRO A 144 -0.82 7.85 -3.75
N MET A 145 0.06 6.96 -4.22
CA MET A 145 1.47 7.25 -4.51
C MET A 145 1.72 7.73 -5.95
N LEU A 146 0.84 7.40 -6.89
CA LEU A 146 0.99 7.69 -8.32
C LEU A 146 1.21 9.18 -8.59
N LEU A 147 0.46 10.04 -7.91
CA LEU A 147 0.58 11.49 -8.07
C LEU A 147 1.89 12.04 -7.47
N THR A 148 2.36 11.46 -6.37
CA THR A 148 3.65 11.81 -5.77
C THR A 148 4.77 11.39 -6.72
N LEU A 149 4.71 10.18 -7.28
CA LEU A 149 5.64 9.71 -8.30
C LEU A 149 5.64 10.62 -9.53
N GLN A 150 4.47 11.04 -10.00
CA GLN A 150 4.35 11.92 -11.15
C GLN A 150 5.05 13.28 -10.92
N VAL A 151 4.98 13.83 -9.71
CA VAL A 151 5.67 15.09 -9.33
C VAL A 151 7.19 14.89 -9.24
N ASP A 152 7.64 13.69 -8.84
CA ASP A 152 9.06 13.35 -8.73
C ASP A 152 9.70 12.90 -10.06
N MET A 153 8.88 12.62 -11.08
CA MET A 153 9.36 12.23 -12.41
C MET A 153 10.01 13.41 -13.15
N LYS A 154 11.16 13.16 -13.78
CA LYS A 154 11.81 14.12 -14.69
C LYS A 154 10.88 14.57 -15.83
N ASP A 155 10.05 13.65 -16.31
CA ASP A 155 9.05 13.88 -17.36
C ASP A 155 7.71 13.27 -16.93
N SER A 156 6.84 14.10 -16.35
CA SER A 156 5.55 13.69 -15.80
C SER A 156 4.54 13.22 -16.86
N LYS A 157 4.75 13.57 -18.14
CA LYS A 157 3.87 13.16 -19.26
C LYS A 157 3.95 11.66 -19.55
N LYS A 158 5.03 11.00 -19.12
CA LYS A 158 5.28 9.57 -19.33
C LYS A 158 4.77 8.68 -18.20
N ILE A 159 4.00 9.23 -17.25
CA ILE A 159 3.49 8.49 -16.09
C ILE A 159 2.68 7.25 -16.51
N ASN A 160 1.83 7.35 -17.53
CA ASN A 160 1.01 6.23 -17.99
C ASN A 160 1.86 5.05 -18.49
N ALA A 161 2.92 5.33 -19.25
CA ALA A 161 3.85 4.31 -19.73
C ALA A 161 4.65 3.68 -18.58
N ALA A 162 5.06 4.48 -17.60
CA ALA A 162 5.77 4.01 -16.41
C ALA A 162 4.88 3.10 -15.53
N VAL A 163 3.62 3.50 -15.31
CA VAL A 163 2.64 2.73 -14.54
C VAL A 163 2.28 1.42 -15.25
N LEU A 164 2.01 1.47 -16.56
CA LEU A 164 1.70 0.27 -17.34
C LEU A 164 2.89 -0.70 -17.38
N GLY A 165 4.11 -0.19 -17.54
CA GLY A 165 5.33 -1.00 -17.48
C GLY A 165 5.53 -1.64 -16.10
N GLY A 166 5.33 -0.88 -15.02
CA GLY A 166 5.42 -1.37 -13.64
C GLY A 166 4.42 -2.48 -13.35
N PHE A 167 3.13 -2.24 -13.64
CA PHE A 167 2.10 -3.26 -13.47
C PHE A 167 2.33 -4.49 -14.37
N GLY A 168 2.80 -4.29 -15.61
CA GLY A 168 3.14 -5.39 -16.51
C GLY A 168 4.23 -6.28 -15.95
N VAL A 169 5.34 -5.71 -15.48
CA VAL A 169 6.46 -6.46 -14.90
C VAL A 169 6.02 -7.21 -13.63
N THR A 170 5.35 -6.52 -12.72
CA THR A 170 4.87 -7.12 -11.46
C THR A 170 3.83 -8.21 -11.72
N GLY A 171 2.88 -7.98 -12.63
CA GLY A 171 1.87 -8.95 -13.02
C GLY A 171 2.47 -10.21 -13.65
N CYS A 172 3.46 -10.06 -14.53
CA CYS A 172 4.21 -11.18 -15.09
C CYS A 172 4.94 -11.98 -13.99
N MET A 173 5.58 -11.31 -13.04
CA MET A 173 6.29 -11.96 -11.94
C MET A 173 5.34 -12.78 -11.04
N PHE A 174 4.16 -12.23 -10.74
CA PHE A 174 3.12 -12.95 -10.00
C PHE A 174 2.56 -14.14 -10.78
N ALA A 175 2.29 -13.97 -12.08
CA ALA A 175 1.79 -15.05 -12.93
C ALA A 175 2.78 -16.22 -12.99
N ILE A 176 4.07 -15.95 -13.23
CA ILE A 176 5.11 -16.99 -13.27
C ILE A 176 5.19 -17.73 -11.93
N THR A 177 5.23 -17.00 -10.82
CA THR A 177 5.32 -17.60 -9.48
C THR A 177 4.10 -18.47 -9.18
N THR A 178 2.89 -17.98 -9.49
CA THR A 178 1.64 -18.70 -9.26
C THR A 178 1.55 -19.97 -10.10
N ILE A 179 1.90 -19.91 -11.39
CA ILE A 179 1.88 -21.07 -12.28
C ILE A 179 2.87 -22.14 -11.79
N LEU A 180 4.10 -21.74 -11.46
CA LEU A 180 5.11 -22.68 -10.96
C LEU A 180 4.68 -23.33 -9.65
N ALA A 181 4.15 -22.55 -8.71
CA ALA A 181 3.68 -23.05 -7.42
C ALA A 181 2.48 -24.00 -7.58
N ALA A 182 1.48 -23.61 -8.36
CA ALA A 182 0.27 -24.39 -8.60
C ALA A 182 0.57 -25.73 -9.30
N VAL A 183 1.48 -25.74 -10.28
CA VAL A 183 1.88 -26.96 -10.97
C VAL A 183 2.70 -27.88 -10.06
N ARG A 184 3.57 -27.33 -9.20
CA ARG A 184 4.49 -28.15 -8.40
C ARG A 184 3.90 -28.68 -7.10
N TYR A 185 3.13 -27.85 -6.39
CA TYR A 185 2.61 -28.13 -5.05
C TYR A 185 1.11 -28.42 -5.03
N GLY A 186 0.38 -28.01 -6.07
CA GLY A 186 -1.07 -28.22 -6.14
C GLY A 186 -1.77 -27.65 -4.89
N THR A 187 -2.77 -28.38 -4.38
CA THR A 187 -3.59 -27.97 -3.22
C THR A 187 -2.86 -27.99 -1.87
N ALA A 188 -1.63 -28.51 -1.81
CA ALA A 188 -0.81 -28.55 -0.59
C ALA A 188 0.06 -27.29 -0.41
N LEU A 189 -0.47 -26.11 -0.77
CA LEU A 189 0.21 -24.83 -0.62
C LEU A 189 -0.21 -24.14 0.68
N ASP A 190 0.78 -23.71 1.46
CA ASP A 190 0.56 -22.78 2.56
C ASP A 190 0.35 -21.36 2.01
N ASN A 191 -0.32 -20.51 2.79
CA ASN A 191 -0.50 -19.10 2.43
C ASN A 191 0.85 -18.42 2.13
N ASN A 192 1.88 -18.74 2.91
CA ASN A 192 3.25 -18.29 2.66
C ASN A 192 4.02 -19.34 1.87
N ILE A 193 4.24 -19.10 0.58
CA ILE A 193 4.95 -20.01 -0.31
C ILE A 193 6.36 -20.38 0.18
N LEU A 194 7.03 -19.52 0.96
CA LEU A 194 8.34 -19.83 1.51
C LEU A 194 8.30 -21.00 2.52
N GLN A 195 7.14 -21.26 3.14
CA GLN A 195 6.96 -22.38 4.08
C GLN A 195 6.73 -23.70 3.35
N SER A 196 6.15 -23.67 2.14
CA SER A 196 5.88 -24.87 1.35
C SER A 196 7.11 -25.37 0.57
N ILE A 197 8.11 -24.52 0.36
CA ILE A 197 9.35 -24.91 -0.31
C ILE A 197 10.24 -25.71 0.67
N PRO A 198 10.81 -26.86 0.25
CA PRO A 198 11.66 -27.66 1.12
C PRO A 198 12.92 -26.92 1.55
N SER A 199 13.39 -27.29 2.74
CA SER A 199 14.56 -26.70 3.38
C SER A 199 15.82 -26.81 2.49
N SER A 200 16.37 -25.66 2.09
CA SER A 200 17.56 -25.59 1.24
C SER A 200 18.40 -24.34 1.56
N ILE A 201 19.70 -24.38 1.27
CA ILE A 201 20.60 -23.22 1.47
C ILE A 201 20.08 -21.97 0.75
N PRO A 202 19.63 -22.05 -0.53
CA PRO A 202 19.07 -20.90 -1.22
C PRO A 202 17.81 -20.35 -0.54
N LEU A 203 16.91 -21.22 -0.05
CA LEU A 203 15.70 -20.78 0.66
C LEU A 203 16.05 -19.95 1.91
N TYR A 204 17.08 -20.33 2.67
CA TYR A 204 17.48 -19.58 3.86
C TYR A 204 18.04 -18.19 3.53
N LEU A 205 18.89 -18.08 2.50
CA LEU A 205 19.40 -16.78 2.05
C LEU A 205 18.26 -15.90 1.53
N VAL A 206 17.35 -16.46 0.74
CA VAL A 206 16.15 -15.76 0.26
C VAL A 206 15.27 -15.32 1.42
N SER A 207 15.11 -16.14 2.45
CA SER A 207 14.32 -15.82 3.64
C SER A 207 14.88 -14.57 4.34
N LEU A 208 16.20 -14.49 4.49
CA LEU A 208 16.85 -13.29 5.04
C LEU A 208 16.64 -12.06 4.14
N LEU A 209 16.79 -12.22 2.82
CA LEU A 209 16.58 -11.14 1.85
C LEU A 209 15.14 -10.62 1.85
N VAL A 210 14.15 -11.51 1.90
CA VAL A 210 12.72 -11.18 2.01
C VAL A 210 12.46 -10.45 3.32
N THR A 211 13.00 -10.94 4.43
CA THR A 211 12.87 -10.26 5.74
C THR A 211 13.43 -8.84 5.68
N LEU A 212 14.64 -8.67 5.14
CA LEU A 212 15.26 -7.36 4.97
C LEU A 212 14.43 -6.44 4.05
N GLN A 213 13.92 -6.97 2.95
CA GLN A 213 13.07 -6.22 2.02
C GLN A 213 11.79 -5.73 2.69
N LEU A 214 11.08 -6.59 3.44
CA LEU A 214 9.86 -6.23 4.16
C LEU A 214 10.12 -5.20 5.25
N CYS A 215 11.26 -5.31 5.94
CA CYS A 215 11.74 -4.32 6.90
C CYS A 215 11.97 -2.94 6.25
N LEU A 216 12.68 -2.91 5.12
CA LEU A 216 12.95 -1.68 4.36
C LEU A 216 11.66 -1.06 3.82
N SER A 217 10.78 -1.87 3.22
CA SER A 217 9.48 -1.42 2.73
C SER A 217 8.62 -0.83 3.85
N SER A 218 8.57 -1.48 5.01
CA SER A 218 7.81 -0.97 6.18
C SER A 218 8.38 0.34 6.71
N ALA A 219 9.70 0.47 6.78
CA ALA A 219 10.36 1.71 7.20
C ALA A 219 10.02 2.88 6.26
N VAL A 220 10.02 2.65 4.95
CA VAL A 220 9.66 3.67 3.95
C VAL A 220 8.19 4.04 4.04
N SER A 221 7.28 3.05 4.02
CA SER A 221 5.84 3.28 4.05
C SER A 221 5.41 4.06 5.28
N HIS A 222 5.85 3.63 6.47
CA HIS A 222 5.51 4.32 7.71
C HIS A 222 6.13 5.72 7.82
N SER A 223 7.24 6.01 7.11
CA SER A 223 7.86 7.33 7.15
C SER A 223 6.95 8.44 6.60
N ALA A 224 6.07 8.14 5.65
CA ALA A 224 5.08 9.09 5.13
C ALA A 224 3.99 9.37 6.18
N LEU A 225 3.49 8.32 6.81
CA LEU A 225 2.49 8.39 7.87
C LEU A 225 3.00 9.14 9.11
N PHE A 226 4.25 8.90 9.53
CA PHE A 226 4.85 9.64 10.64
C PHE A 226 4.96 11.13 10.34
N GLN A 227 5.34 11.49 9.12
CA GLN A 227 5.39 12.90 8.72
C GLN A 227 4.01 13.55 8.77
N HIS A 228 2.96 12.81 8.40
CA HIS A 228 1.59 13.31 8.48
C HIS A 228 1.16 13.56 9.94
N PHE A 229 1.35 12.59 10.82
CA PHE A 229 1.01 12.76 12.24
C PHE A 229 1.87 13.81 12.95
N GLU A 230 3.17 13.89 12.64
CA GLU A 230 4.06 14.94 13.15
C GLU A 230 3.57 16.33 12.71
N ASP A 231 3.11 16.49 11.47
CA ASP A 231 2.56 17.75 10.95
C ASP A 231 1.23 18.12 11.64
N ILE A 232 0.33 17.14 11.90
CA ILE A 232 -0.92 17.37 12.64
C ILE A 232 -0.64 17.81 14.09
N LEU A 233 0.28 17.12 14.76
CA LEU A 233 0.64 17.37 16.16
C LEU A 233 1.62 18.54 16.32
N LYS A 234 2.05 19.16 15.22
CA LYS A 234 3.03 20.26 15.16
C LYS A 234 4.33 19.94 15.91
N ILE A 235 4.80 18.71 15.79
CA ILE A 235 6.03 18.25 16.45
C ILE A 235 7.24 18.81 15.68
N PRO A 236 8.23 19.43 16.37
CA PRO A 236 9.43 19.94 15.71
C PRO A 236 10.25 18.83 15.05
N ARG A 237 10.97 19.16 13.97
CA ARG A 237 11.70 18.19 13.14
C ARG A 237 12.96 17.60 13.78
N ASP A 238 13.40 18.17 14.90
CA ASP A 238 14.55 17.68 15.65
C ASP A 238 14.25 16.37 16.40
N PHE A 239 15.29 15.68 16.86
CA PHE A 239 15.12 14.51 17.71
C PHE A 239 14.49 14.94 19.04
N CYS A 240 13.18 14.71 19.16
CA CYS A 240 12.41 15.00 20.36
C CYS A 240 11.83 13.70 20.93
N PHE A 241 11.73 13.62 22.26
CA PHE A 241 11.08 12.50 22.95
C PHE A 241 9.65 12.26 22.45
N GLN A 242 8.91 13.33 22.14
CA GLN A 242 7.55 13.25 21.57
C GLN A 242 7.52 12.50 20.23
N ARG A 243 8.55 12.67 19.41
CA ARG A 243 8.68 12.00 18.11
C ARG A 243 8.96 10.51 18.27
N CYS A 244 9.87 10.16 19.18
CA CYS A 244 10.14 8.75 19.51
C CYS A 244 8.88 8.08 20.06
N LEU A 245 8.16 8.74 20.96
CA LEU A 245 6.93 8.19 21.55
C LEU A 245 5.84 7.97 20.48
N LEU A 246 5.60 8.95 19.61
CA LEU A 246 4.62 8.84 18.52
C LEU A 246 4.94 7.68 17.58
N ARG A 247 6.17 7.60 17.07
CA ARG A 247 6.59 6.57 16.13
C ARG A 247 6.56 5.18 16.77
N SER A 248 7.02 5.07 18.02
CA SER A 248 6.97 3.82 18.77
C SER A 248 5.53 3.39 19.07
N SER A 249 4.62 4.33 19.32
CA SER A 249 3.20 4.04 19.53
C SER A 249 2.54 3.45 18.29
N VAL A 250 2.85 3.99 17.09
CA VAL A 250 2.30 3.47 15.84
C VAL A 250 2.84 2.07 15.54
N VAL A 251 4.15 1.85 15.70
CA VAL A 251 4.75 0.51 15.53
C VAL A 251 4.18 -0.47 16.55
N GLY A 252 4.06 -0.05 17.81
CA GLY A 252 3.46 -0.86 18.87
C GLY A 252 2.01 -1.24 18.55
N LEU A 253 1.21 -0.31 18.03
CA LEU A 253 -0.16 -0.61 17.60
C LEU A 253 -0.18 -1.62 16.44
N ALA A 254 0.72 -1.49 15.47
CA ALA A 254 0.83 -2.44 14.36
C ALA A 254 1.17 -3.86 14.85
N VAL A 255 2.09 -3.98 15.81
CA VAL A 255 2.45 -5.26 16.44
C VAL A 255 1.28 -5.86 17.22
N VAL A 256 0.55 -5.06 17.99
CA VAL A 256 -0.64 -5.54 18.72
C VAL A 256 -1.68 -6.12 17.77
N LEU A 257 -1.92 -5.47 16.64
CA LEU A 257 -2.84 -5.99 15.61
C LEU A 257 -2.30 -7.27 14.97
N ALA A 258 -1.00 -7.32 14.65
CA ALA A 258 -0.36 -8.50 14.08
C ALA A 258 -0.35 -9.70 15.03
N GLU A 259 -0.20 -9.48 16.33
CA GLU A 259 -0.28 -10.50 17.38
C GLU A 259 -1.72 -11.01 17.61
N SER A 260 -2.71 -10.13 17.41
CA SER A 260 -4.13 -10.48 17.55
C SER A 260 -4.61 -11.35 16.39
N VAL A 261 -4.14 -11.06 15.17
CA VAL A 261 -4.47 -11.82 13.95
C VAL A 261 -3.16 -12.12 13.19
N PRO A 262 -2.38 -13.16 13.59
CA PRO A 262 -1.14 -13.57 12.93
C PRO A 262 -1.33 -14.23 11.55
N ARG A 263 -2.38 -13.84 10.82
CA ARG A 263 -2.74 -14.30 9.47
C ARG A 263 -2.66 -13.14 8.50
N PHE A 264 -1.53 -13.04 7.81
CA PHE A 264 -1.25 -11.91 6.91
C PHE A 264 -2.23 -11.84 5.73
N ASP A 265 -2.73 -12.97 5.24
CA ASP A 265 -3.72 -13.10 4.18
C ASP A 265 -5.06 -12.44 4.56
N LEU A 266 -5.55 -12.71 5.77
CA LEU A 266 -6.77 -12.09 6.29
C LEU A 266 -6.62 -10.58 6.47
N VAL A 267 -5.47 -10.14 6.99
CA VAL A 267 -5.18 -8.71 7.19
C VAL A 267 -5.06 -7.98 5.85
N MET A 268 -4.36 -8.54 4.86
CA MET A 268 -4.27 -7.96 3.51
C MET A 268 -5.65 -7.90 2.84
N GLY A 269 -6.45 -8.97 2.93
CA GLY A 269 -7.81 -9.00 2.43
C GLY A 269 -8.69 -7.92 3.04
N LEU A 270 -8.60 -7.74 4.37
CA LEU A 270 -9.35 -6.72 5.08
C LEU A 270 -8.89 -5.31 4.71
N VAL A 271 -7.60 -5.01 4.77
CA VAL A 271 -7.05 -3.68 4.44
C VAL A 271 -7.35 -3.32 2.98
N GLY A 272 -7.15 -4.26 2.06
CA GLY A 272 -7.40 -4.05 0.64
C GLY A 272 -8.87 -3.83 0.30
N SER A 273 -9.78 -4.59 0.91
CA SER A 273 -11.22 -4.42 0.68
C SER A 273 -11.77 -3.16 1.35
N THR A 274 -11.33 -2.81 2.57
CA THR A 274 -11.92 -1.71 3.34
C THR A 274 -11.34 -0.33 3.02
N LEU A 275 -10.01 -0.25 2.83
CA LEU A 275 -9.30 1.02 2.73
C LEU A 275 -8.87 1.30 1.29
N THR A 276 -8.26 0.31 0.64
CA THR A 276 -7.77 0.46 -0.74
C THR A 276 -8.91 0.43 -1.76
N GLY A 277 -9.92 -0.44 -1.58
CA GLY A 277 -11.08 -0.56 -2.48
C GLY A 277 -11.73 0.79 -2.81
N PRO A 278 -12.12 1.60 -1.81
CA PRO A 278 -12.66 2.95 -2.04
C PRO A 278 -11.68 3.89 -2.73
N LEU A 279 -10.40 3.88 -2.34
CA LEU A 279 -9.35 4.74 -2.93
C LEU A 279 -9.06 4.42 -4.39
N MET A 280 -9.30 3.17 -4.81
CA MET A 280 -9.08 2.69 -6.17
C MET A 280 -10.31 2.86 -7.06
N PHE A 281 -11.49 2.43 -6.61
CA PHE A 281 -12.67 2.32 -7.47
C PHE A 281 -13.68 3.45 -7.30
N ILE A 282 -13.70 4.13 -6.14
CA ILE A 282 -14.71 5.16 -5.83
C ILE A 282 -14.11 6.55 -6.01
N CYS A 283 -13.02 6.84 -5.31
CA CYS A 283 -12.45 8.18 -5.26
C CYS A 283 -12.03 8.70 -6.66
N PRO A 284 -11.30 7.95 -7.51
CA PRO A 284 -10.82 8.49 -8.79
C PRO A 284 -11.96 8.83 -9.77
N PRO A 285 -12.95 7.96 -10.04
CA PRO A 285 -14.06 8.31 -10.93
C PRO A 285 -14.92 9.44 -10.39
N VAL A 286 -15.18 9.49 -9.08
CA VAL A 286 -15.95 10.57 -8.44
C VAL A 286 -15.24 11.91 -8.59
N PHE A 287 -13.92 11.96 -8.34
CA PHE A 287 -13.13 13.18 -8.54
C PHE A 287 -13.08 13.59 -10.01
N PHE A 288 -12.89 12.63 -10.91
CA PHE A 288 -12.87 12.87 -12.35
C PHE A 288 -14.18 13.51 -12.84
N LEU A 289 -15.33 12.91 -12.55
CA LEU A 289 -16.64 13.41 -12.95
C LEU A 289 -16.92 14.80 -12.36
N LYS A 290 -16.52 15.04 -11.11
CA LYS A 290 -16.72 16.33 -10.44
C LYS A 290 -15.87 17.44 -11.07
N LEU A 291 -14.59 17.18 -11.31
CA LEU A 291 -13.67 18.14 -11.94
C LEU A 291 -14.12 18.47 -13.36
N CYS A 292 -14.54 17.45 -14.10
CA CYS A 292 -15.15 17.57 -15.42
C CYS A 292 -16.40 18.48 -15.42
N TYR A 293 -17.32 18.27 -14.47
CA TYR A 293 -18.49 19.12 -14.29
C TYR A 293 -18.11 20.57 -13.96
N MET A 294 -17.11 20.78 -13.11
CA MET A 294 -16.60 22.13 -12.78
C MET A 294 -15.97 22.83 -13.98
N LYS A 295 -15.22 22.11 -14.82
CA LYS A 295 -14.65 22.63 -16.09
C LYS A 295 -15.78 23.06 -17.04
N SER A 296 -16.77 22.20 -17.26
CA SER A 296 -17.92 22.49 -18.15
C SER A 296 -18.74 23.69 -17.71
N LYS A 297 -18.90 23.90 -16.39
CA LYS A 297 -19.64 25.04 -15.83
C LYS A 297 -18.88 26.36 -15.86
N THR A 298 -17.56 26.33 -16.08
CA THR A 298 -16.71 27.52 -16.14
C THR A 298 -16.63 28.02 -17.59
N PRO A 299 -17.23 29.17 -17.95
CA PRO A 299 -17.20 29.64 -19.34
C PRO A 299 -15.77 29.96 -19.81
N SER A 300 -15.42 29.53 -21.02
CA SER A 300 -14.17 29.83 -21.76
C SER A 300 -13.77 31.32 -21.71
N THR A 301 -14.75 32.22 -21.59
CA THR A 301 -14.56 33.66 -21.49
C THR A 301 -13.71 34.11 -20.28
N TYR A 302 -13.70 33.35 -19.18
CA TYR A 302 -12.93 33.70 -17.97
C TYR A 302 -11.43 33.39 -18.10
N PHE A 303 -11.06 32.36 -18.87
CA PHE A 303 -9.66 32.00 -19.10
C PHE A 303 -8.98 33.03 -20.03
N LYS A 304 -9.71 33.46 -21.08
CA LYS A 304 -9.26 34.52 -22.00
C LYS A 304 -9.05 35.88 -21.31
N LEU A 305 -9.82 36.19 -20.26
CA LEU A 305 -9.66 37.41 -19.46
C LEU A 305 -8.43 37.36 -18.52
N ALA A 306 -8.09 36.17 -18.00
CA ALA A 306 -6.88 35.99 -17.18
C ALA A 306 -5.60 36.09 -18.03
N GLU A 307 -5.62 35.53 -19.24
CA GLU A 307 -4.52 35.64 -20.22
C GLU A 307 -4.28 37.10 -20.64
N LYS A 308 -5.35 37.86 -20.90
CA LYS A 308 -5.24 39.30 -21.22
C LYS A 308 -4.66 40.12 -20.06
N ARG A 309 -4.88 39.71 -18.81
CA ARG A 309 -4.36 40.40 -17.62
C ARG A 309 -2.86 40.13 -17.40
N ASN A 310 -2.37 38.94 -17.76
CA ASN A 310 -0.93 38.62 -17.70
C ASN A 310 -0.15 39.12 -18.93
N GLY A 311 -0.79 39.28 -20.09
CA GLY A 311 -0.18 39.89 -21.28
C GLY A 311 -0.05 41.42 -21.24
N THR A 312 -0.71 42.09 -20.28
CA THR A 312 -0.79 43.57 -20.22
C THR A 312 -0.31 44.14 -18.88
N GLN A 313 0.82 43.67 -18.34
CA GLN A 313 1.58 44.43 -17.34
C GLN A 313 2.67 45.26 -18.03
N ASN A 314 2.24 46.32 -18.72
CA ASN A 314 3.03 47.53 -18.98
C ASN A 314 2.08 48.63 -19.46
N GLY A 315 1.56 49.44 -18.53
CA GLY A 315 0.71 50.59 -18.86
C GLY A 315 -0.23 50.95 -17.70
N GLY A 316 -0.10 52.17 -17.18
CA GLY A 316 -0.78 52.60 -15.95
C GLY A 316 -2.27 52.96 -16.07
N LEU A 317 -2.84 53.11 -14.88
CA LEU A 317 -4.02 53.91 -14.48
C LEU A 317 -5.44 53.44 -14.88
N LYS A 318 -6.25 53.05 -13.89
CA LYS A 318 -7.36 53.86 -13.30
C LYS A 318 -8.25 53.00 -12.37
N ASN A 319 -8.62 53.58 -11.23
CA ASN A 319 -9.66 53.10 -10.33
C ASN A 319 -11.03 53.11 -11.02
N GLY A 320 -11.80 52.03 -10.88
CA GLY A 320 -13.19 51.94 -11.31
C GLY A 320 -13.79 50.59 -10.93
N ASP A 321 -14.90 50.62 -10.21
CA ASP A 321 -15.71 49.52 -9.71
C ASP A 321 -15.77 48.26 -10.60
N LEU A 322 -15.43 47.10 -10.04
CA LEU A 322 -16.10 45.84 -10.37
C LEU A 322 -15.89 44.79 -9.26
N SER A 323 -16.73 44.87 -8.23
CA SER A 323 -16.59 44.15 -6.95
C SER A 323 -16.80 42.62 -7.01
N LYS A 324 -16.74 41.95 -8.16
CA LYS A 324 -17.05 40.51 -8.26
C LYS A 324 -16.26 39.79 -9.36
N SER A 325 -14.99 39.44 -9.11
CA SER A 325 -14.19 38.38 -9.79
C SER A 325 -12.78 38.27 -9.17
N PRO A 326 -12.10 37.09 -9.11
CA PRO A 326 -12.55 35.70 -9.17
C PRO A 326 -12.07 34.89 -7.94
N LEU A 327 -13.00 34.43 -7.09
CA LEU A 327 -12.69 33.68 -5.86
C LEU A 327 -11.98 32.32 -6.07
N ILE A 328 -11.96 31.78 -7.30
CA ILE A 328 -11.41 30.43 -7.56
C ILE A 328 -9.90 30.50 -7.84
N LEU A 329 -9.45 31.43 -8.68
CA LEU A 329 -8.03 31.57 -9.01
C LEU A 329 -7.26 32.19 -7.84
N ASP A 330 -7.87 33.15 -7.15
CA ASP A 330 -7.28 33.79 -5.96
C ASP A 330 -7.24 32.83 -4.76
N ALA A 331 -8.11 31.81 -4.70
CA ALA A 331 -8.02 30.72 -3.72
C ALA A 331 -6.96 29.66 -4.08
N LEU A 332 -6.68 29.45 -5.37
CA LEU A 332 -5.63 28.54 -5.86
C LEU A 332 -4.22 29.12 -5.64
N GLN A 333 -4.06 30.42 -5.81
CA GLN A 333 -2.75 31.10 -5.89
C GLN A 333 -1.90 31.11 -4.60
N PRO A 334 -2.45 31.26 -3.38
CA PRO A 334 -1.60 31.26 -2.18
C PRO A 334 -1.32 29.84 -1.63
N ARG A 335 -2.13 28.82 -1.94
CA ARG A 335 -2.01 27.48 -1.30
C ARG A 335 -1.27 26.42 -2.11
N TYR A 336 -1.31 26.47 -3.46
CA TYR A 336 -0.81 25.37 -4.30
C TYR A 336 0.09 25.87 -5.44
N LYS A 337 1.19 26.57 -5.11
CA LYS A 337 2.15 27.14 -6.08
C LYS A 337 2.66 26.13 -7.14
N THR A 338 2.78 24.84 -6.80
CA THR A 338 3.28 23.79 -7.70
C THR A 338 2.28 23.40 -8.80
N PHE A 339 0.97 23.53 -8.56
CA PHE A 339 -0.02 23.30 -9.61
C PHE A 339 -0.10 24.49 -10.58
N THR A 340 0.19 25.71 -10.13
CA THR A 340 0.20 26.91 -10.99
C THR A 340 1.29 26.89 -12.06
N ASP A 341 2.49 26.37 -11.77
CA ASP A 341 3.55 26.24 -12.79
C ASP A 341 3.21 25.16 -13.83
N TYR A 342 2.45 24.12 -13.44
CA TYR A 342 1.94 23.10 -14.36
C TYR A 342 0.66 23.52 -15.10
N ALA A 343 -0.08 24.50 -14.58
CA ALA A 343 -1.37 24.93 -15.11
C ALA A 343 -1.26 26.00 -16.22
N VAL A 344 -0.06 26.38 -16.66
CA VAL A 344 0.16 27.48 -17.64
C VAL A 344 0.72 26.99 -18.99
N GLU A 345 0.65 25.69 -19.30
CA GLU A 345 0.67 25.21 -20.69
C GLU A 345 -0.66 24.53 -21.05
N VAL A 346 -1.78 25.23 -20.88
CA VAL A 346 -3.03 24.84 -21.56
C VAL A 346 -2.89 25.25 -23.02
N ARG A 347 -2.26 24.40 -23.84
CA ARG A 347 -2.42 24.47 -25.29
C ARG A 347 -3.89 24.20 -25.62
N GLU A 348 -4.44 24.96 -26.56
CA GLU A 348 -5.82 24.89 -27.06
C GLU A 348 -6.28 23.50 -27.57
N ASP A 349 -5.40 22.48 -27.59
CA ASP A 349 -5.64 21.16 -28.20
C ASP A 349 -6.19 20.08 -27.24
N ASP A 350 -6.15 20.26 -25.92
CA ASP A 350 -6.66 19.27 -24.94
C ASP A 350 -8.11 19.55 -24.50
N ASP A 351 -8.99 19.85 -25.46
CA ASP A 351 -10.43 19.86 -25.20
C ASP A 351 -10.94 18.41 -25.12
N TYR A 352 -10.61 17.73 -24.03
CA TYR A 352 -11.20 16.43 -23.71
C TYR A 352 -12.70 16.64 -23.43
N SER A 353 -13.52 16.46 -24.46
CA SER A 353 -14.96 16.42 -24.37
C SER A 353 -15.38 15.09 -23.74
N ILE A 354 -15.93 15.16 -22.52
CA ILE A 354 -16.44 13.99 -21.80
C ILE A 354 -17.51 13.34 -22.66
N ARG A 355 -17.26 12.11 -23.12
CA ARG A 355 -18.25 11.36 -23.87
C ARG A 355 -19.20 10.68 -22.90
N TRP A 356 -20.42 10.46 -23.34
CA TRP A 356 -21.42 9.73 -22.54
C TRP A 356 -20.96 8.32 -22.15
N TYR A 357 -20.14 7.68 -23.00
CA TYR A 357 -19.52 6.39 -22.71
C TYR A 357 -18.52 6.45 -21.52
N ASP A 358 -17.77 7.55 -21.36
CA ASP A 358 -16.83 7.70 -20.24
C ASP A 358 -17.57 7.81 -18.91
N VAL A 359 -18.71 8.49 -18.91
CA VAL A 359 -19.61 8.59 -17.74
C VAL A 359 -20.24 7.24 -17.41
N ILE A 360 -20.74 6.52 -18.41
CA ILE A 360 -21.29 5.18 -18.21
C ILE A 360 -20.22 4.23 -17.68
N PHE A 361 -19.02 4.25 -18.27
CA PHE A 361 -17.90 3.43 -17.81
C PHE A 361 -17.54 3.75 -16.35
N ALA A 362 -17.42 5.03 -16.00
CA ALA A 362 -17.19 5.46 -14.63
C ALA A 362 -18.29 4.96 -13.67
N LEU A 363 -19.57 5.06 -14.05
CA LEU A 363 -20.69 4.58 -13.23
C LEU A 363 -20.65 3.05 -13.05
N ILE A 364 -20.35 2.29 -14.10
CA ILE A 364 -20.22 0.83 -14.03
C ILE A 364 -19.06 0.44 -13.10
N VAL A 365 -17.89 1.04 -13.28
CA VAL A 365 -16.71 0.77 -12.44
C VAL A 365 -16.99 1.13 -10.98
N MET A 366 -17.61 2.28 -10.71
CA MET A 366 -17.98 2.67 -9.35
C MET A 366 -18.99 1.72 -8.73
N THR A 367 -20.06 1.35 -9.45
CA THR A 367 -21.12 0.48 -8.89
C THR A 367 -20.60 -0.92 -8.61
N LEU A 368 -19.87 -1.53 -9.56
CA LEU A 368 -19.21 -2.82 -9.35
C LEU A 368 -18.18 -2.75 -8.22
N GLY A 369 -17.38 -1.69 -8.20
CA GLY A 369 -16.38 -1.45 -7.16
C GLY A 369 -16.99 -1.32 -5.76
N ILE A 370 -18.08 -0.55 -5.62
CA ILE A 370 -18.80 -0.37 -4.35
C ILE A 370 -19.38 -1.70 -3.87
N VAL A 371 -20.04 -2.46 -4.75
CA VAL A 371 -20.63 -3.76 -4.39
C VAL A 371 -19.53 -4.72 -3.97
N ALA A 372 -18.45 -4.86 -4.76
CA ALA A 372 -17.32 -5.72 -4.43
C ALA A 372 -16.65 -5.33 -3.10
N THR A 373 -16.43 -4.02 -2.89
CA THR A 373 -15.85 -3.45 -1.67
C THR A 373 -16.70 -3.78 -0.45
N ILE A 374 -18.02 -3.54 -0.49
CA ILE A 374 -18.93 -3.79 0.64
C ILE A 374 -18.98 -5.28 0.97
N VAL A 375 -19.17 -6.14 -0.04
CA VAL A 375 -19.30 -7.58 0.16
C VAL A 375 -17.97 -8.19 0.64
N ALA A 376 -16.85 -7.80 0.04
CA ALA A 376 -15.52 -8.29 0.45
C ALA A 376 -15.12 -7.76 1.83
N THR A 377 -15.49 -6.53 2.16
CA THR A 377 -15.29 -5.97 3.51
C THR A 377 -16.04 -6.78 4.55
N TYR A 378 -17.33 -7.06 4.30
CA TYR A 378 -18.15 -7.83 5.24
C TYR A 378 -17.56 -9.23 5.47
N SER A 379 -17.17 -9.91 4.39
CA SER A 379 -16.55 -11.24 4.45
C SER A 379 -15.19 -11.22 5.15
N SER A 380 -14.31 -10.28 4.80
CA SER A 380 -12.96 -10.19 5.39
C SER A 380 -13.03 -9.83 6.87
N TRP A 381 -14.00 -8.98 7.25
CA TRP A 381 -14.25 -8.60 8.63
C TRP A 381 -14.81 -9.76 9.45
N SER A 382 -15.81 -10.49 8.94
CA SER A 382 -16.35 -11.67 9.62
C SER A 382 -15.28 -12.73 9.86
N ASN A 383 -14.43 -12.98 8.85
CA ASN A 383 -13.38 -13.98 8.93
C ASN A 383 -12.28 -13.59 9.92
N SER A 384 -11.91 -12.31 9.94
CA SER A 384 -10.93 -11.78 10.89
C SER A 384 -11.45 -11.85 12.34
N ILE A 385 -12.71 -11.51 12.58
CA ILE A 385 -13.33 -11.59 13.91
C ILE A 385 -13.52 -13.03 14.36
N ALA A 386 -14.03 -13.90 13.49
CA ALA A 386 -14.15 -15.32 13.80
C ALA A 386 -12.79 -15.88 14.22
N TYR A 387 -11.74 -15.60 13.45
CA TYR A 387 -10.39 -16.02 13.81
C TYR A 387 -9.93 -15.47 15.17
N ALA A 388 -10.10 -14.18 15.43
CA ALA A 388 -9.67 -13.52 16.67
C ALA A 388 -10.48 -13.94 17.92
N THR A 389 -11.73 -14.37 17.75
CA THR A 389 -12.60 -14.82 18.86
C THR A 389 -12.36 -16.27 19.23
N PHE A 390 -12.01 -17.11 18.25
CA PHE A 390 -11.74 -18.54 18.46
C PHE A 390 -10.27 -18.88 18.72
N SER A 391 -9.33 -17.96 18.42
CA SER A 391 -7.89 -18.18 18.63
C SER A 391 -7.34 -17.22 19.70
N PRO A 392 -6.65 -17.71 20.75
CA PRO A 392 -5.97 -16.83 21.69
C PRO A 392 -4.84 -16.04 20.98
N PRO A 393 -4.46 -14.85 21.49
CA PRO A 393 -3.38 -14.05 20.93
C PRO A 393 -2.09 -14.86 20.73
N CYS A 394 -1.34 -14.58 19.67
CA CYS A 394 -0.19 -15.38 19.23
C CYS A 394 0.80 -15.66 20.36
N LEU A 395 1.20 -14.63 21.11
CA LEU A 395 2.07 -14.77 22.28
C LEU A 395 1.51 -15.68 23.38
N MET A 396 0.21 -15.58 23.68
CA MET A 396 -0.45 -16.40 24.70
C MET A 396 -0.52 -17.86 24.27
N ASN A 397 -0.77 -18.12 23.00
CA ASN A 397 -0.75 -19.46 22.44
C ASN A 397 0.68 -20.05 22.44
N ALA A 398 1.68 -19.26 22.05
CA ALA A 398 3.09 -19.67 22.06
C ALA A 398 3.61 -19.96 23.48
N THR A 399 3.22 -19.15 24.47
CA THR A 399 3.59 -19.40 25.87
C THR A 399 2.84 -20.57 26.48
N ALA A 400 1.57 -20.79 26.13
CA ALA A 400 0.84 -22.01 26.51
C ALA A 400 1.47 -23.27 25.90
N ALA A 401 1.85 -23.23 24.62
CA ALA A 401 2.55 -24.32 23.96
C ALA A 401 3.92 -24.59 24.60
N ALA A 402 4.72 -23.55 24.87
CA ALA A 402 6.01 -23.69 25.55
C ALA A 402 5.88 -24.27 26.97
N ARG A 403 4.82 -23.87 27.72
CA ARG A 403 4.53 -24.45 29.04
C ARG A 403 4.13 -25.92 28.95
N SER A 404 3.29 -26.30 27.99
CA SER A 404 2.93 -27.71 27.80
C SER A 404 4.15 -28.60 27.48
N PHE A 405 5.15 -28.08 26.76
CA PHE A 405 6.41 -28.81 26.52
C PHE A 405 7.26 -28.97 27.78
N LEU A 406 7.23 -28.01 28.71
CA LEU A 406 7.93 -28.10 30.00
C LEU A 406 7.21 -29.00 31.01
N GLU A 407 5.90 -29.23 30.84
CA GLU A 407 5.08 -30.10 31.68
C GLU A 407 5.05 -31.57 31.22
N ILE A 408 5.63 -31.89 30.05
CA ILE A 408 5.91 -33.29 29.67
C ILE A 408 7.03 -33.78 30.61
N PRO A 409 6.77 -34.73 31.53
CA PRO A 409 7.85 -35.27 32.34
C PRO A 409 8.85 -35.91 31.37
N MET A 410 10.14 -35.57 31.52
CA MET A 410 11.22 -36.32 30.91
C MET A 410 11.10 -37.78 31.35
N ALA A 411 10.38 -38.59 30.56
CA ALA A 411 10.41 -40.02 30.67
C ALA A 411 11.76 -40.46 30.09
N ILE A 412 12.72 -40.62 31.00
CA ILE A 412 14.00 -41.33 30.79
C ILE A 412 13.70 -42.80 30.54
#